data_AF-A0A520BAN3-F1
#
_entry.id   AF-A0A520BAN3-F1
#
_cell.length_a   1.000
_cell.length_b   1.000
_cell.length_c   1.000
_cell.angle_alpha   90.00
_cell.angle_beta   90.00
_cell.angle_gamma   90.00
#
_symmetry.space_group_name_H-M   'P 1'
#
loop_
_entity.id
_entity.type
_entity.pdbx_description
1 polymer ?
#
loop_
_entity_poly.entity_id
_entity_poly.type
_entity_poly.pdbx_seq_one_letter_code
_entity_poly.pdbx_strand_id
1 'polypeptide(L)'
;PVADFGAGNSLRLVSSAGDNFAVNATTGAVGNAANKIGMGYTAVGYTNSMLMPAAAPASTALYYIDSTNDTLAMAPAAFNTPTITTVGSLGMDVLKANGFEVLANGSAYAAFNMDDGSLKTGIYSINLGTGAATLVGTYNGTLSGLTVSAVPEPSTYAMMALGLIGVGALARRRKA
;
A
#
# COMPACT_ATOMS: atom_id res chain seq x y z
N PRO A 1 5.01 -17.79 1.17
CA PRO A 1 4.59 -17.07 -0.05
C PRO A 1 5.34 -15.74 -0.10
N VAL A 2 6.29 -15.64 -1.04
CA VAL A 2 6.89 -14.35 -1.40
C VAL A 2 5.95 -13.79 -2.45
N ALA A 3 5.26 -12.70 -2.16
CA ALA A 3 4.41 -12.08 -3.16
C ALA A 3 5.26 -11.72 -4.37
N ASP A 4 4.88 -12.24 -5.54
CA ASP A 4 5.40 -11.90 -6.86
C ASP A 4 6.90 -12.18 -7.06
N PHE A 5 7.39 -13.26 -6.43
CA PHE A 5 8.70 -13.83 -6.77
C PHE A 5 8.56 -15.30 -7.16
N GLY A 6 8.65 -15.57 -8.47
CA GLY A 6 8.51 -16.90 -9.07
C GLY A 6 7.06 -17.30 -9.39
N ALA A 7 6.84 -18.56 -9.79
CA ALA A 7 5.53 -19.08 -10.23
C ALA A 7 4.51 -19.33 -9.09
N GLY A 8 4.74 -18.80 -7.89
CA GLY A 8 3.93 -19.05 -6.70
C GLY A 8 2.67 -18.17 -6.58
N ASN A 9 1.72 -18.59 -5.74
CA ASN A 9 0.56 -17.77 -5.37
C ASN A 9 1.01 -16.54 -4.57
N SER A 10 0.69 -15.37 -5.11
CA SER A 10 1.45 -14.15 -4.84
C SER A 10 0.59 -12.98 -4.37
N LEU A 11 -0.64 -12.85 -4.85
CA LEU A 11 -1.54 -11.76 -4.48
C LEU A 11 -2.51 -12.20 -3.38
N ARG A 12 -2.83 -11.29 -2.46
CA ARG A 12 -3.84 -11.50 -1.42
C ARG A 12 -5.08 -10.70 -1.72
N LEU A 13 -6.21 -11.38 -1.66
CA LEU A 13 -7.52 -10.76 -1.73
C LEU A 13 -8.29 -11.19 -0.49
N VAL A 14 -8.73 -10.21 0.27
CA VAL A 14 -9.56 -10.42 1.45
C VAL A 14 -10.93 -9.80 1.24
N SER A 15 -11.92 -10.29 1.98
CA SER A 15 -13.25 -9.67 2.02
C SER A 15 -13.59 -9.31 3.46
N SER A 16 -14.49 -8.33 3.63
CA SER A 16 -15.03 -7.99 4.95
C SER A 16 -15.78 -9.14 5.62
N ALA A 17 -16.23 -10.14 4.83
CA ALA A 17 -16.82 -11.38 5.35
C ALA A 17 -15.76 -12.40 5.84
N GLY A 18 -14.48 -12.07 5.71
CA GLY A 18 -13.35 -12.85 6.21
C GLY A 18 -12.76 -13.84 5.22
N ASP A 19 -13.10 -13.76 3.93
CA ASP A 19 -12.39 -14.52 2.90
C ASP A 19 -10.91 -14.15 2.88
N ASN A 20 -10.05 -15.13 2.59
CA ASN A 20 -8.60 -14.92 2.46
C ASN A 20 -8.07 -15.72 1.26
N PHE A 21 -8.24 -15.16 0.06
CA PHE A 21 -7.79 -15.83 -1.15
C PHE A 21 -6.31 -15.56 -1.42
N ALA A 22 -5.63 -16.59 -1.93
CA ALA A 22 -4.26 -16.50 -2.44
C ALA A 22 -4.28 -16.67 -3.96
N VAL A 23 -4.10 -15.59 -4.70
CA VAL A 23 -4.19 -15.60 -6.17
C VAL A 23 -2.79 -15.76 -6.78
N ASN A 24 -2.65 -16.69 -7.72
CA ASN A 24 -1.45 -16.80 -8.54
C ASN A 24 -1.40 -15.67 -9.56
N ALA A 25 -0.39 -14.80 -9.44
CA ALA A 25 -0.26 -13.63 -10.31
C ALA A 25 0.02 -14.00 -11.78
N THR A 26 0.62 -15.17 -12.03
CA THR A 26 0.95 -15.65 -13.38
C THR A 26 -0.23 -16.37 -14.04
N THR A 27 -0.93 -17.25 -13.31
CA THR A 27 -1.97 -18.11 -13.88
C THR A 27 -3.40 -17.65 -13.58
N GLY A 28 -3.57 -16.71 -12.65
CA GLY A 28 -4.88 -16.29 -12.15
C GLY A 28 -5.58 -17.32 -11.24
N ALA A 29 -4.94 -18.47 -10.96
CA ALA A 29 -5.54 -19.50 -10.12
C ALA A 29 -5.78 -18.98 -8.68
N VAL A 30 -7.04 -19.09 -8.22
CA VAL A 30 -7.46 -18.68 -6.87
C VAL A 30 -7.33 -19.86 -5.92
N GLY A 31 -6.47 -19.73 -4.92
CA GLY A 31 -6.28 -20.72 -3.84
C GLY A 31 -6.78 -20.23 -2.48
N ASN A 32 -6.63 -21.08 -1.47
CA ASN A 32 -6.98 -20.80 -0.06
C ASN A 32 -8.47 -20.47 0.19
N ALA A 33 -9.37 -20.90 -0.69
CA ALA A 33 -10.79 -20.56 -0.64
C ALA A 33 -11.53 -21.08 0.61
N ALA A 34 -11.03 -22.14 1.24
CA ALA A 34 -11.63 -22.75 2.43
C ALA A 34 -11.30 -22.01 3.74
N ASN A 35 -10.22 -21.22 3.77
CA ASN A 35 -9.72 -20.60 4.99
C ASN A 35 -10.26 -19.17 5.15
N LYS A 36 -10.60 -18.80 6.38
CA LYS A 36 -11.09 -17.46 6.75
C LYS A 36 -10.16 -16.79 7.76
N ILE A 37 -10.13 -15.47 7.77
CA ILE A 37 -9.27 -14.66 8.65
C ILE A 37 -10.06 -13.71 9.56
N GLY A 38 -11.27 -14.08 9.97
CA GLY A 38 -12.14 -13.19 10.75
C GLY A 38 -12.78 -12.09 9.90
N MET A 39 -13.91 -11.55 10.34
CA MET A 39 -14.63 -10.49 9.64
C MET A 39 -14.00 -9.12 9.90
N GLY A 40 -14.29 -8.14 9.04
CA GLY A 40 -13.90 -6.73 9.25
C GLY A 40 -12.64 -6.28 8.51
N TYR A 41 -11.81 -7.22 8.04
CA TYR A 41 -10.64 -6.88 7.23
C TYR A 41 -11.07 -6.50 5.80
N THR A 42 -10.97 -5.21 5.46
CA THR A 42 -11.43 -4.67 4.17
C THR A 42 -10.31 -4.44 3.16
N ALA A 43 -9.06 -4.40 3.60
CA ALA A 43 -7.91 -4.33 2.71
C ALA A 43 -6.68 -5.03 3.31
N VAL A 44 -5.74 -5.41 2.44
CA VAL A 44 -4.52 -6.14 2.79
C VAL A 44 -3.37 -5.68 1.90
N GLY A 45 -2.17 -5.57 2.47
CA GLY A 45 -0.97 -5.12 1.75
C GLY A 45 0.28 -5.85 2.25
N TYR A 46 1.15 -6.25 1.32
CA TYR A 46 2.41 -6.92 1.63
C TYR A 46 3.55 -5.92 1.86
N THR A 47 4.42 -6.18 2.83
CA THR A 47 5.59 -5.31 3.11
C THR A 47 6.78 -5.53 2.16
N ASN A 48 6.67 -6.47 1.23
CA ASN A 48 7.78 -6.95 0.42
C ASN A 48 7.67 -6.51 -1.05
N SER A 49 6.87 -5.47 -1.33
CA SER A 49 6.80 -4.86 -2.66
C SER A 49 8.21 -4.48 -3.12
N MET A 50 8.60 -4.93 -4.32
CA MET A 50 9.89 -4.61 -4.92
C MET A 50 9.66 -4.26 -6.38
N LEU A 51 10.22 -3.13 -6.83
CA LEU A 51 10.24 -2.80 -8.24
C LEU A 51 11.27 -3.70 -8.94
N MET A 52 10.83 -4.49 -9.92
CA MET A 52 11.70 -5.37 -10.73
C MET A 52 12.62 -6.27 -9.89
N PRO A 53 12.07 -7.19 -9.06
CA PRO A 53 12.89 -7.98 -8.15
C PRO A 53 13.78 -8.98 -8.91
N ALA A 54 15.09 -8.92 -8.67
CA ALA A 54 16.05 -9.92 -9.15
C ALA A 54 16.24 -11.10 -8.16
N ALA A 55 15.79 -10.93 -6.92
CA ALA A 55 15.85 -11.93 -5.85
C ALA A 55 14.63 -11.80 -4.93
N ALA A 56 14.31 -12.87 -4.19
CA ALA A 56 13.25 -12.85 -3.20
C ALA A 56 13.60 -11.87 -2.07
N PRO A 57 12.66 -11.02 -1.61
CA PRO A 57 12.86 -10.20 -0.41
C PRO A 57 13.11 -11.05 0.83
N ALA A 58 13.97 -10.54 1.72
CA ALA A 58 14.46 -11.26 2.90
C ALA A 58 13.40 -11.51 3.99
N SER A 59 12.32 -10.74 3.99
CA SER A 59 11.18 -10.88 4.90
C SER A 59 9.89 -10.45 4.21
N THR A 60 8.76 -10.97 4.68
CA THR A 60 7.43 -10.62 4.16
C THR A 60 6.47 -10.61 5.32
N ALA A 61 5.66 -9.57 5.43
CA ALA A 61 4.53 -9.49 6.33
C ALA A 61 3.30 -8.99 5.57
N LEU A 62 2.12 -9.24 6.15
CA LEU A 62 0.86 -8.67 5.70
C LEU A 62 0.36 -7.68 6.73
N TYR A 63 -0.03 -6.51 6.26
CA TYR A 63 -0.81 -5.54 7.02
C TYR A 63 -2.24 -5.55 6.51
N TYR A 64 -3.18 -5.33 7.43
CA TYR A 64 -4.61 -5.36 7.16
C TYR A 64 -5.26 -4.10 7.70
N ILE A 65 -6.24 -3.57 6.97
CA ILE A 65 -7.17 -2.58 7.50
C ILE A 65 -8.35 -3.32 8.09
N ASP A 66 -8.50 -3.25 9.41
CA ASP A 66 -9.68 -3.70 10.13
C ASP A 66 -10.63 -2.51 10.31
N SER A 67 -11.63 -2.43 9.44
CA SER A 67 -12.64 -1.37 9.46
C SER A 67 -13.79 -1.65 10.43
N THR A 68 -13.78 -2.80 11.14
CA THR A 68 -14.73 -3.04 12.22
C THR A 68 -14.23 -2.47 13.54
N ASN A 69 -12.91 -2.49 13.75
CA ASN A 69 -12.29 -2.02 14.98
C ASN A 69 -11.48 -0.72 14.80
N ASP A 70 -11.51 -0.10 13.61
CA ASP A 70 -10.72 1.09 13.26
C ASP A 70 -9.23 0.95 13.57
N THR A 71 -8.65 -0.18 13.19
CA THR A 71 -7.25 -0.49 13.47
C THR A 71 -6.47 -0.94 12.24
N LEU A 72 -5.17 -0.69 12.30
CA LEU A 72 -4.20 -1.43 11.52
C LEU A 72 -3.87 -2.74 12.25
N ALA A 73 -3.88 -3.84 11.53
CA ALA A 73 -3.46 -5.15 12.03
C ALA A 73 -2.36 -5.76 11.15
N MET A 74 -1.66 -6.76 11.67
CA MET A 74 -0.50 -7.35 10.99
C MET A 74 -0.40 -8.86 11.26
N ALA A 75 0.07 -9.59 10.25
CA ALA A 75 0.50 -10.98 10.36
C ALA A 75 1.93 -11.12 9.81
N PRO A 76 2.89 -11.64 10.59
CA PRO A 76 4.28 -11.76 10.16
C PRO A 76 4.52 -12.96 9.23
N ALA A 77 3.66 -13.98 9.24
CA ALA A 77 3.84 -15.22 8.50
C ALA A 77 2.52 -16.01 8.37
N ALA A 78 2.62 -17.23 7.84
CA ALA A 78 1.52 -18.21 7.76
C ALA A 78 0.25 -17.70 7.05
N PHE A 79 0.41 -16.88 6.00
CA PHE A 79 -0.66 -16.09 5.38
C PHE A 79 -1.92 -16.84 4.90
N ASN A 80 -1.91 -18.16 4.77
CA ASN A 80 -3.11 -18.95 4.49
C ASN A 80 -4.02 -19.08 5.72
N THR A 81 -3.43 -19.17 6.90
CA THR A 81 -4.05 -19.25 8.23
C THR A 81 -3.25 -18.39 9.22
N PRO A 82 -3.21 -17.07 9.03
CA PRO A 82 -2.36 -16.19 9.81
C PRO A 82 -2.88 -16.03 11.24
N THR A 83 -1.98 -15.82 12.19
CA THR A 83 -2.31 -15.12 13.43
C THR A 83 -2.21 -13.63 13.14
N ILE A 84 -3.35 -12.93 13.21
CA ILE A 84 -3.44 -11.49 12.98
C ILE A 84 -3.46 -10.79 14.34
N THR A 85 -2.59 -9.81 14.53
CA THR A 85 -2.49 -9.01 15.75
C THR A 85 -2.66 -7.53 15.44
N THR A 86 -3.41 -6.82 16.27
CA THR A 86 -3.56 -5.37 16.18
C THR A 86 -2.22 -4.67 16.37
N VAL A 87 -1.94 -3.70 15.50
CA VAL A 87 -0.79 -2.79 15.58
C VAL A 87 -1.16 -1.53 16.35
N GLY A 88 -2.30 -0.93 16.00
CA GLY A 88 -2.84 0.25 16.67
C GLY A 88 -4.01 0.89 15.91
N SER A 89 -4.60 1.93 16.50
CA SER A 89 -5.76 2.61 15.94
C SER A 89 -5.40 3.44 14.70
N LEU A 90 -6.32 3.49 13.74
CA LEU A 90 -6.27 4.41 12.60
C LEU A 90 -6.50 5.86 13.04
N GLY A 91 -7.15 6.08 14.18
CA GLY A 91 -7.50 7.39 14.73
C GLY A 91 -8.74 8.03 14.11
N MET A 92 -9.54 7.23 13.39
CA MET A 92 -10.66 7.69 12.57
C MET A 92 -11.62 6.52 12.31
N ASP A 93 -12.90 6.82 12.10
CA ASP A 93 -13.97 5.84 11.86
C ASP A 93 -14.06 5.50 10.35
N VAL A 94 -13.60 4.31 9.99
CA VAL A 94 -13.46 3.86 8.60
C VAL A 94 -14.58 2.89 8.27
N LEU A 95 -15.45 3.26 7.33
CA LEU A 95 -16.48 2.36 6.80
C LEU A 95 -15.84 1.19 6.03
N LYS A 96 -14.87 1.52 5.17
CA LYS A 96 -14.08 0.54 4.40
C LYS A 96 -12.84 1.16 3.78
N ALA A 97 -11.84 0.31 3.53
CA ALA A 97 -10.75 0.61 2.62
C ALA A 97 -11.08 0.11 1.20
N ASN A 98 -10.93 0.97 0.20
CA ASN A 98 -11.04 0.58 -1.22
C ASN A 98 -9.68 0.37 -1.88
N GLY A 99 -8.61 0.30 -1.10
CA GLY A 99 -7.26 0.10 -1.57
C GLY A 99 -6.30 0.35 -0.42
N PHE A 100 -5.25 -0.46 -0.37
CA PHE A 100 -4.17 -0.35 0.60
C PHE A 100 -2.90 -0.88 -0.04
N GLU A 101 -1.84 -0.08 -0.02
CA GLU A 101 -0.55 -0.43 -0.62
C GLU A 101 0.56 -0.13 0.38
N VAL A 102 1.52 -1.05 0.49
CA VAL A 102 2.75 -0.87 1.27
C VAL A 102 3.92 -0.91 0.29
N LEU A 103 4.64 0.20 0.21
CA LEU A 103 5.74 0.39 -0.72
C LEU A 103 7.04 -0.25 -0.22
N ALA A 104 7.96 -0.50 -1.16
CA ALA A 104 9.30 -1.03 -0.90
C ALA A 104 10.11 -0.23 0.13
N ASN A 105 9.85 1.08 0.22
CA ASN A 105 10.52 1.98 1.16
C ASN A 105 9.85 2.03 2.55
N GLY A 106 8.84 1.19 2.80
CA GLY A 106 8.11 1.12 4.06
C GLY A 106 6.98 2.15 4.22
N SER A 107 6.80 3.06 3.27
CA SER A 107 5.62 3.94 3.24
C SER A 107 4.36 3.14 2.92
N ALA A 108 3.24 3.48 3.55
CA ALA A 108 1.97 2.83 3.29
C ALA A 108 0.87 3.85 3.05
N TYR A 109 -0.06 3.51 2.15
CA TYR A 109 -1.17 4.39 1.76
C TYR A 109 -2.47 3.59 1.65
N ALA A 110 -3.57 4.20 2.09
CA ALA A 110 -4.91 3.63 1.99
C ALA A 110 -5.91 4.64 1.42
N ALA A 111 -6.90 4.13 0.70
CA ALA A 111 -8.07 4.91 0.25
C ALA A 111 -9.27 4.54 1.12
N PHE A 112 -9.77 5.48 1.92
CA PHE A 112 -10.86 5.24 2.88
C PHE A 112 -12.17 5.93 2.46
N ASN A 113 -13.28 5.24 2.76
CA ASN A 113 -14.57 5.86 3.02
C ASN A 113 -14.75 6.00 4.53
N MET A 114 -15.18 7.18 4.98
CA MET A 114 -15.49 7.45 6.38
C MET A 114 -16.91 6.99 6.75
N ASP A 115 -17.10 6.44 7.95
CA ASP A 115 -18.42 6.18 8.54
C ASP A 115 -18.89 7.28 9.53
N ASP A 116 -18.23 8.44 9.50
CA ASP A 116 -18.51 9.58 10.40
C ASP A 116 -19.78 10.40 10.02
N GLY A 117 -20.68 9.81 9.23
CA GLY A 117 -21.87 10.46 8.69
C GLY A 117 -21.61 11.47 7.55
N SER A 118 -20.35 11.76 7.20
CA SER A 118 -20.02 12.65 6.08
C SER A 118 -19.82 11.91 4.75
N LEU A 119 -19.62 10.59 4.80
CA LEU A 119 -19.27 9.73 3.66
C LEU A 119 -18.08 10.25 2.84
N LYS A 120 -17.19 11.03 3.48
CA LYS A 120 -16.00 11.58 2.84
C LYS A 120 -15.07 10.47 2.36
N THR A 121 -14.36 10.79 1.30
CA THR A 121 -13.37 9.94 0.65
C THR A 121 -12.00 10.59 0.69
N GLY A 122 -10.99 9.85 1.14
CA GLY A 122 -9.63 10.35 1.27
C GLY A 122 -8.55 9.30 1.05
N ILE A 123 -7.40 9.78 0.57
CA ILE A 123 -6.15 9.04 0.56
C ILE A 123 -5.38 9.41 1.82
N TYR A 124 -4.95 8.40 2.55
CA TYR A 124 -4.25 8.53 3.81
C TYR A 124 -2.90 7.84 3.74
N SER A 125 -1.87 8.44 4.33
CA SER A 125 -0.67 7.70 4.70
C SER A 125 -0.93 6.94 6.00
N ILE A 126 -0.37 5.74 6.12
CA ILE A 126 -0.53 4.87 7.29
C ILE A 126 0.82 4.63 7.92
N ASN A 127 0.94 4.91 9.22
CA ASN A 127 2.14 4.57 9.98
C ASN A 127 2.09 3.09 10.39
N LEU A 128 2.92 2.25 9.75
CA LEU A 128 2.93 0.81 10.01
C LEU A 128 3.40 0.40 11.42
N GLY A 129 4.05 1.29 12.17
CA GLY A 129 4.48 1.00 13.55
C GLY A 129 3.43 1.34 14.61
N THR A 130 2.49 2.25 14.31
CA THR A 130 1.51 2.75 15.29
C THR A 130 0.06 2.58 14.86
N GLY A 131 -0.19 2.33 13.58
CA GLY A 131 -1.52 2.29 12.98
C GLY A 131 -2.08 3.66 12.55
N ALA A 132 -1.50 4.77 13.02
CA ALA A 132 -2.08 6.09 12.79
C ALA A 132 -2.20 6.45 11.31
N ALA A 133 -3.39 6.92 10.90
CA ALA A 133 -3.65 7.43 9.56
C ALA A 133 -3.50 8.96 9.51
N THR A 134 -2.97 9.49 8.41
CA THR A 134 -2.83 10.93 8.18
C THR A 134 -3.32 11.28 6.78
N LEU A 135 -4.21 12.28 6.67
CA LEU A 135 -4.78 12.69 5.39
C LEU A 135 -3.70 13.23 4.45
N VAL A 136 -3.64 12.69 3.25
CA VAL A 136 -2.78 13.17 2.15
C VAL A 136 -3.58 14.01 1.16
N GLY A 137 -4.82 13.59 0.88
CA GLY A 137 -5.71 14.32 0.00
C GLY A 137 -7.09 13.68 -0.09
N THR A 138 -8.05 14.42 -0.63
CA THR A 138 -9.42 13.94 -0.84
C THR A 138 -9.66 13.67 -2.31
N TYR A 139 -10.56 12.74 -2.61
CA TYR A 139 -11.05 12.49 -3.96
C TYR A 139 -12.57 12.51 -3.96
N ASN A 140 -13.19 12.71 -5.12
CA ASN A 140 -14.64 12.63 -5.28
C ASN A 140 -14.97 11.44 -6.18
N GLY A 141 -15.86 10.56 -5.71
CA GLY A 141 -16.27 9.34 -6.42
C GLY A 141 -15.80 8.06 -5.74
N THR A 142 -15.96 6.94 -6.45
CA THR A 142 -15.63 5.61 -5.96
C THR A 142 -14.26 5.18 -6.46
N LEU A 143 -13.37 4.81 -5.55
CA LEU A 143 -12.14 4.08 -5.89
C LEU A 143 -12.38 2.59 -5.72
N SER A 144 -11.72 1.79 -6.56
CA SER A 144 -11.65 0.33 -6.45
C SER A 144 -10.24 -0.08 -6.83
N GLY A 145 -9.40 -0.21 -5.81
CA GLY A 145 -7.96 -0.36 -5.94
C GLY A 145 -7.21 0.95 -5.75
N LEU A 146 -6.04 0.84 -5.12
CA LEU A 146 -5.03 1.88 -5.01
C LEU A 146 -3.67 1.22 -5.23
N THR A 147 -2.86 1.77 -6.12
CA THR A 147 -1.44 1.45 -6.21
C THR A 147 -0.69 2.77 -6.20
N VAL A 148 0.48 2.78 -5.56
CA VAL A 148 1.35 3.94 -5.52
C VAL A 148 2.68 3.54 -6.11
N SER A 149 3.21 4.36 -7.01
CA SER A 149 4.54 4.18 -7.56
C SER A 149 5.31 5.47 -7.36
N ALA A 150 6.47 5.38 -6.75
CA ALA A 150 7.39 6.50 -6.71
C ALA A 150 7.88 6.73 -8.14
N VAL A 151 7.63 7.91 -8.71
CA VAL A 151 8.22 8.32 -9.98
C VAL A 151 9.68 8.67 -9.69
N PRO A 152 10.67 7.95 -10.23
CA PRO A 152 12.06 8.33 -10.05
C PRO A 152 12.28 9.69 -10.74
N GLU A 153 12.77 10.67 -9.99
CA GLU A 153 13.18 11.98 -10.54
C GLU A 153 14.69 12.12 -10.90
N PRO A 154 15.42 11.14 -11.47
CA PRO A 154 16.78 11.39 -11.95
C PRO A 154 16.87 12.54 -12.96
N SER A 155 15.83 12.72 -13.78
CA SER A 155 15.81 13.75 -14.82
C SER A 155 15.52 15.15 -14.27
N THR A 156 14.78 15.31 -13.17
CA THR A 156 14.50 16.64 -12.59
C THR A 156 15.80 17.32 -12.14
N TYR A 157 16.65 16.60 -11.41
CA TYR A 157 17.94 17.11 -10.98
C TYR A 157 18.90 17.34 -12.15
N ALA A 158 18.88 16.46 -13.15
CA ALA A 158 19.69 16.63 -14.36
C ALA A 158 19.26 17.89 -15.14
N MET A 159 17.95 18.11 -15.31
CA MET A 159 17.40 19.28 -16.00
C MET A 159 17.59 20.57 -15.19
N MET A 160 17.49 20.50 -13.86
CA MET A 160 17.82 21.61 -12.97
C MET A 160 19.30 21.97 -13.08
N ALA A 161 20.20 20.99 -13.05
CA ALA A 161 21.64 21.21 -13.22
C ALA A 161 21.96 21.80 -14.59
N LEU A 162 21.38 21.25 -15.67
CA LEU A 162 21.53 21.79 -17.03
C LEU A 162 20.98 23.22 -17.14
N GLY A 163 19.83 23.50 -16.54
CA GLY A 163 19.24 24.84 -16.48
C GLY A 163 20.15 25.84 -15.75
N LEU A 164 20.69 25.46 -14.59
CA LEU A 164 21.61 26.29 -13.81
C LEU A 164 22.93 26.54 -14.54
N ILE A 165 23.49 25.52 -15.20
CA ILE A 165 24.68 25.66 -16.05
C ILE A 165 24.39 26.63 -17.21
N GLY A 166 23.25 26.48 -17.88
CA GLY A 166 22.83 27.36 -18.97
C GLY A 166 22.69 28.83 -18.54
N VAL A 167 22.04 29.08 -17.40
CA VAL A 167 21.91 30.43 -16.81
C VAL A 167 23.28 31.00 -16.44
N GLY A 168 24.15 30.20 -15.81
CA GLY A 168 25.51 30.61 -15.46
C GLY A 168 26.36 30.99 -16.68
N ALA A 169 26.28 30.20 -17.76
CA ALA A 169 26.97 30.49 -19.02
C ALA A 169 26.49 31.79 -19.66
N LEU A 170 25.17 32.03 -19.69
CA LEU A 170 24.59 33.27 -20.21
C LEU A 170 24.97 34.49 -19.37
N ALA A 171 24.98 34.38 -18.05
CA ALA A 171 25.40 35.46 -17.15
C ALA A 171 26.87 35.83 -17.34
N ARG A 172 27.74 34.85 -17.59
CA ARG A 172 29.17 35.08 -17.88
C ARG A 172 29.37 35.83 -19.20
N ARG A 173 28.59 35.49 -20.24
CA ARG A 173 28.64 36.16 -21.56
C ARG A 173 28.15 37.62 -21.53
N ARG A 174 27.37 38.02 -20.52
CA ARG A 174 26.91 39.41 -20.36
C ARG A 174 27.88 40.31 -19.61
N LYS A 175 28.85 39.73 -18.89
CA LYS A 175 29.88 40.47 -18.13
C LYS A 175 31.19 40.66 -18.90
N ALA A 176 31.40 39.90 -19.97
CA ALA A 176 32.52 40.07 -20.91
C ALA A 176 32.07 40.96 -22.07
#